data_AF-A0A3E5AWE5-F1
#
_entry.id   AF-A0A3E5AWE5-F1
#
_cell.length_a   1.000
_cell.length_b   1.000
_cell.length_c   1.000
_cell.angle_alpha   90.00
_cell.angle_beta   90.00
_cell.angle_gamma   90.00
#
_symmetry.space_group_name_H-M   'P 1'
#
loop_
_entity.id
_entity.type
_entity.pdbx_description
1 polymer ?
#
loop_
_entity_poly.entity_id
_entity_poly.type
_entity_poly.pdbx_seq_one_letter_code
_entity_poly.pdbx_strand_id
1 'polypeptide(L)'
;MMKADISIIQSRKGTEIVVSGNKINRNGIIAAILLALPILVLFRLIHGEEMTHISYLIFWSCALAGFAVNLLLHALFFGIFSPKGFRSISFVKHKGGIRFCHCNEPIKMWQYRTACFLPILLLGIIPLFCGMIAGHYYSALFGTFLIIGSIDDVCILWKLRSFGKDAFINDCSQELRFHIW
;
A
#
# COMPACT_ATOMS: atom_id res chain seq x y z
N MET A 1 23.58 18.99 4.73
CA MET A 1 23.40 18.60 3.32
C MET A 1 22.02 17.94 3.20
N MET A 2 21.01 18.68 2.75
CA MET A 2 19.64 18.16 2.55
C MET A 2 19.68 17.10 1.43
N LYS A 3 19.59 15.81 1.76
CA LYS A 3 19.23 14.79 0.77
C LYS A 3 17.83 15.15 0.26
N ALA A 4 17.67 15.35 -1.04
CA ALA A 4 16.36 15.58 -1.64
C ALA A 4 15.40 14.45 -1.24
N ASP A 5 14.17 14.80 -0.84
CA ASP A 5 13.15 13.84 -0.36
C ASP A 5 12.75 12.81 -1.43
N ILE A 6 13.04 13.11 -2.70
CA ILE A 6 12.91 12.24 -3.85
C ILE A 6 14.03 12.59 -4.82
N SER A 7 14.81 11.61 -5.27
CA SER A 7 15.75 11.77 -6.38
C SER A 7 15.36 10.82 -7.50
N ILE A 8 15.14 11.38 -8.69
CA ILE A 8 14.99 10.60 -9.92
C ILE A 8 16.27 10.82 -10.71
N ILE A 9 17.00 9.75 -10.98
CA ILE A 9 18.24 9.79 -11.76
C ILE A 9 17.98 9.00 -13.04
N GLN A 10 17.89 9.69 -14.18
CA GLN A 10 17.81 9.06 -15.48
C GLN A 10 19.21 8.88 -16.06
N SER A 11 19.52 7.68 -16.53
CA SER A 11 20.79 7.34 -17.14
C SER A 11 20.58 6.47 -18.38
N ARG A 12 21.65 6.28 -19.18
CA ARG A 12 21.65 5.29 -20.28
C ARG A 12 21.37 3.85 -19.81
N LYS A 13 21.52 3.55 -18.52
CA LYS A 13 21.34 2.21 -17.94
C LYS A 13 19.94 1.98 -17.34
N GLY A 14 19.10 3.01 -17.29
CA GLY A 14 17.78 2.96 -16.66
C GLY A 14 17.46 4.21 -15.84
N THR A 15 16.28 4.20 -15.21
CA THR A 15 15.80 5.23 -14.29
C THR A 15 15.86 4.71 -12.85
N GLU A 16 16.57 5.42 -11.97
CA GLU A 16 16.51 5.20 -10.52
C GLU A 16 15.53 6.16 -9.86
N ILE A 17 14.68 5.63 -8.96
CA ILE A 17 13.75 6.39 -8.14
C ILE A 17 14.04 6.08 -6.67
N VAL A 18 14.42 7.08 -5.90
CA VAL A 18 14.57 6.96 -4.44
C VAL A 18 13.43 7.70 -3.74
N VAL A 19 12.80 7.08 -2.75
CA VAL A 19 11.65 7.63 -2.03
C VAL A 19 11.95 7.75 -0.52
N SER A 20 11.77 8.95 0.04
CA SER A 20 11.89 9.15 1.49
C SER A 20 10.65 8.65 2.25
N GLY A 21 10.84 7.77 3.25
CA GLY A 21 9.76 7.25 4.10
C GLY A 21 9.01 8.34 4.89
N ASN A 22 9.68 9.42 5.31
CA ASN A 22 9.02 10.53 6.01
C ASN A 22 7.97 11.24 5.15
N LYS A 23 8.21 11.34 3.83
CA LYS A 23 7.26 11.94 2.89
C LYS A 23 6.05 11.04 2.67
N ILE A 24 6.26 9.73 2.63
CA ILE A 24 5.17 8.74 2.57
C ILE A 24 4.25 8.91 3.78
N ASN A 25 4.80 8.98 5.00
CA ASN A 25 4.01 9.19 6.22
C ASN A 25 3.21 10.50 6.18
N ARG A 26 3.82 11.62 5.75
CA ARG A 26 3.10 12.90 5.64
C ARG A 26 1.95 12.83 4.65
N ASN A 27 2.17 12.24 3.48
CA ASN A 27 1.12 12.02 2.49
C ASN A 27 0.02 11.10 3.02
N GLY A 28 0.38 10.11 3.83
CA GLY A 28 -0.56 9.22 4.52
C GLY A 28 -1.50 9.94 5.45
N ILE A 29 -1.00 10.86 6.29
CA ILE A 29 -1.85 11.66 7.18
C ILE A 29 -2.84 12.52 6.39
N ILE A 30 -2.37 13.17 5.31
CA ILE A 30 -3.23 14.00 4.46
C ILE A 30 -4.30 13.15 3.77
N ALA A 31 -3.90 12.02 3.19
CA ALA A 31 -4.82 11.08 2.55
C ALA A 31 -5.83 10.49 3.54
N ALA A 32 -5.42 10.24 4.78
CA ALA A 32 -6.31 9.76 5.83
C ALA A 32 -7.47 10.73 6.07
N ILE A 33 -7.17 12.02 6.22
CA ILE A 33 -8.18 13.05 6.43
C ILE A 33 -9.08 13.18 5.20
N LEU A 34 -8.49 13.24 4.00
CA LEU A 34 -9.22 13.45 2.75
C LEU A 34 -10.09 12.26 2.34
N LEU A 35 -9.72 11.03 2.69
CA LEU A 35 -10.49 9.82 2.36
C LEU A 35 -11.45 9.43 3.47
N ALA A 36 -11.02 9.43 4.74
CA ALA A 36 -11.86 8.96 5.83
C ALA A 36 -13.06 9.87 6.05
N LEU A 37 -12.85 11.20 6.10
CA LEU A 37 -13.95 12.11 6.46
C LEU A 37 -15.13 12.04 5.47
N PRO A 38 -14.93 12.14 4.14
CA PRO A 38 -16.05 12.06 3.20
C PRO A 38 -16.75 10.70 3.23
N ILE A 39 -15.99 9.60 3.38
CA ILE A 39 -16.58 8.25 3.45
C ILE A 39 -17.46 8.09 4.69
N LEU A 40 -17.00 8.56 5.86
CA LEU A 40 -17.75 8.46 7.10
C LEU A 40 -18.99 9.36 7.10
N VAL A 41 -18.89 10.56 6.54
CA VAL A 41 -20.04 11.45 6.35
C VAL A 41 -21.04 10.80 5.38
N LEU A 42 -20.58 10.30 4.25
CA LEU A 42 -21.44 9.64 3.26
C LEU A 42 -22.14 8.41 3.86
N PHE A 43 -21.44 7.60 4.65
CA PHE A 43 -22.04 6.45 5.33
C PHE A 43 -23.21 6.89 6.23
N ARG A 44 -23.01 7.92 7.06
CA ARG A 44 -24.07 8.45 7.94
C ARG A 44 -25.24 9.02 7.17
N LEU A 45 -25.00 9.68 6.04
CA LEU A 45 -26.06 10.23 5.20
C LEU A 45 -26.93 9.13 4.56
N ILE A 46 -26.36 7.97 4.25
CA ILE A 46 -27.07 6.85 3.61
C ILE A 46 -27.80 5.97 4.65
N HIS A 47 -27.13 5.66 5.76
CA HIS A 47 -27.59 4.63 6.71
C HIS A 47 -28.13 5.19 8.04
N GLY A 48 -28.00 6.51 8.28
CA GLY A 48 -28.40 7.14 9.53
C GLY A 48 -27.40 6.94 10.68
N GLU A 49 -27.86 7.12 11.91
CA GLU A 49 -27.01 7.11 13.11
C GLU A 49 -27.01 5.77 13.87
N GLU A 50 -27.91 4.85 13.55
CA GLU A 50 -27.96 3.55 14.21
C GLU A 50 -26.78 2.67 13.73
N MET A 51 -25.81 2.47 14.62
CA MET A 51 -24.61 1.69 14.34
C MET A 51 -24.54 0.47 15.26
N THR A 52 -24.28 -0.70 14.67
CA THR A 52 -24.02 -1.93 15.42
C THR A 52 -22.72 -1.79 16.20
N HIS A 53 -22.79 -1.66 17.52
CA HIS A 53 -21.59 -1.49 18.34
C HIS A 53 -20.70 -2.75 18.34
N ILE A 54 -19.49 -2.61 17.79
CA ILE A 54 -18.40 -3.57 17.95
C ILE A 54 -17.42 -3.01 18.98
N SER A 55 -16.94 -3.88 19.88
CA SER A 55 -15.91 -3.51 20.85
C SER A 55 -14.66 -2.99 20.13
N TYR A 56 -14.10 -1.88 20.62
CA TYR A 56 -12.85 -1.32 20.11
C TYR A 56 -11.72 -2.36 20.10
N LEU A 57 -11.67 -3.25 21.11
CA LEU A 57 -10.66 -4.30 21.17
C LEU A 57 -10.75 -5.22 19.95
N ILE A 58 -11.96 -5.69 19.62
CA ILE A 58 -12.21 -6.56 18.46
C ILE A 58 -11.82 -5.84 17.17
N PHE A 59 -12.28 -4.60 17.01
CA PHE A 59 -11.96 -3.80 15.81
C PHE A 59 -10.45 -3.64 15.62
N TRP A 60 -9.72 -3.25 16.67
CA TRP A 60 -8.28 -3.05 16.58
C TRP A 60 -7.50 -4.36 16.39
N SER A 61 -7.97 -5.47 16.98
CA SER A 61 -7.41 -6.80 16.70
C SER A 61 -7.60 -7.20 15.24
N CYS A 62 -8.80 -6.98 14.67
CA CYS A 62 -9.06 -7.22 13.25
C CYS A 62 -8.21 -6.32 12.36
N ALA A 63 -8.10 -5.02 12.68
CA ALA A 63 -7.28 -4.07 11.92
C ALA A 63 -5.79 -4.47 11.90
N LEU A 64 -5.25 -4.90 13.05
CA LEU A 64 -3.88 -5.41 13.13
C LEU A 64 -3.70 -6.69 12.30
N ALA A 65 -4.66 -7.62 12.36
CA ALA A 65 -4.65 -8.81 11.52
C ALA A 65 -4.71 -8.43 10.03
N GLY A 66 -5.51 -7.44 9.65
CA GLY A 66 -5.59 -6.90 8.30
C GLY A 66 -4.25 -6.39 7.78
N PHE A 67 -3.50 -5.64 8.60
CA PHE A 67 -2.13 -5.23 8.24
C PHE A 67 -1.17 -6.40 8.07
N ALA A 68 -1.26 -7.42 8.92
CA ALA A 68 -0.45 -8.62 8.78
C ALA A 68 -0.78 -9.34 7.46
N VAL A 69 -2.06 -9.49 7.13
CA VAL A 69 -2.52 -10.10 5.88
C VAL A 69 -2.08 -9.25 4.67
N ASN A 70 -2.11 -7.92 4.75
CA ASN A 70 -1.59 -7.04 3.69
C ASN A 70 -0.12 -7.36 3.38
N LEU A 71 0.71 -7.48 4.42
CA LEU A 71 2.13 -7.80 4.27
C LEU A 71 2.35 -9.22 3.69
N LEU A 72 1.50 -10.19 4.09
CA LEU A 72 1.54 -11.55 3.57
C LEU A 72 1.11 -11.62 2.10
N LEU A 73 0.10 -10.85 1.68
CA LEU A 73 -0.33 -10.78 0.28
C LEU A 73 0.79 -10.22 -0.61
N HIS A 74 1.48 -9.17 -0.17
CA HIS A 74 2.67 -8.67 -0.86
C HIS A 74 3.73 -9.76 -1.03
N ALA A 75 4.07 -10.45 0.07
CA ALA A 75 5.04 -11.55 0.04
C ALA A 75 4.60 -12.70 -0.88
N LEU A 76 3.31 -13.02 -0.90
CA LEU A 76 2.73 -14.03 -1.77
C LEU A 76 2.86 -13.64 -3.24
N PHE A 77 2.41 -12.45 -3.64
CA PHE A 77 2.44 -12.04 -5.05
C PHE A 77 3.86 -11.82 -5.56
N PHE A 78 4.73 -11.16 -4.78
CA PHE A 78 6.14 -11.06 -5.14
C PHE A 78 6.80 -12.45 -5.19
N GLY A 79 6.47 -13.35 -4.26
CA GLY A 79 6.96 -14.72 -4.27
C GLY A 79 6.50 -15.54 -5.47
N ILE A 80 5.28 -15.30 -5.97
CA ILE A 80 4.78 -15.96 -7.20
C ILE A 80 5.46 -15.40 -8.45
N PHE A 81 5.71 -14.09 -8.51
CA PHE A 81 6.26 -13.45 -9.71
C PHE A 81 7.77 -13.49 -9.81
N SER A 82 8.47 -13.64 -8.68
CA SER A 82 9.93 -13.63 -8.65
C SER A 82 10.54 -14.91 -9.22
N PRO A 83 11.59 -14.82 -10.07
CA PRO A 83 12.31 -15.99 -10.57
C PRO A 83 12.88 -16.91 -9.48
N LYS A 84 13.24 -16.35 -8.31
CA LYS A 84 13.75 -17.11 -7.15
C LYS A 84 12.67 -17.41 -6.11
N GLY A 85 11.42 -17.11 -6.43
CA GLY A 85 10.28 -17.28 -5.55
C GLY A 85 10.41 -16.54 -4.22
N PHE A 86 9.92 -17.16 -3.15
CA PHE A 86 9.95 -16.60 -1.79
C PHE A 86 11.34 -16.31 -1.22
N ARG A 87 12.42 -16.88 -1.78
CA ARG A 87 13.81 -16.61 -1.35
C ARG A 87 14.25 -15.18 -1.68
N SER A 88 13.57 -14.52 -2.62
CA SER A 88 13.85 -13.13 -3.00
C SER A 88 13.18 -12.10 -2.10
N ILE A 89 12.29 -12.55 -1.19
CA ILE A 89 11.46 -11.67 -0.39
C ILE A 89 12.22 -11.22 0.85
N SER A 90 12.15 -9.93 1.16
CA SER A 90 12.77 -9.37 2.36
C SER A 90 11.85 -8.39 3.05
N PHE A 91 11.75 -8.52 4.37
CA PHE A 91 10.98 -7.60 5.20
C PHE A 91 11.92 -6.62 5.87
N VAL A 92 11.88 -5.36 5.47
CA VAL A 92 12.76 -4.32 6.00
C VAL A 92 11.95 -3.20 6.63
N LYS A 93 12.38 -2.77 7.82
CA LYS A 93 11.83 -1.60 8.50
C LYS A 93 12.60 -0.35 8.06
N HIS A 94 11.92 0.56 7.38
CA HIS A 94 12.50 1.82 6.91
C HIS A 94 12.35 2.96 7.92
N LYS A 95 13.07 4.06 7.66
CA LYS A 95 12.89 5.32 8.41
C LYS A 95 11.42 5.76 8.32
N GLY A 96 10.84 6.13 9.46
CA GLY A 96 9.41 6.40 9.59
C GLY A 96 8.61 5.20 10.13
N GLY A 97 9.26 4.07 10.43
CA GLY A 97 8.64 2.93 11.12
C GLY A 97 7.89 1.95 10.21
N ILE A 98 7.81 2.24 8.91
CA ILE A 98 7.10 1.44 7.92
C ILE A 98 7.86 0.14 7.66
N ARG A 99 7.16 -1.00 7.71
CA ARG A 99 7.69 -2.30 7.34
C ARG A 99 7.27 -2.60 5.90
N PHE A 100 8.25 -2.72 5.02
CA PHE A 100 8.02 -3.05 3.61
C PHE A 100 8.40 -4.50 3.33
N CYS A 101 7.65 -5.09 2.41
CA CYS A 101 7.99 -6.33 1.74
C CYS A 101 8.66 -5.99 0.40
N HIS A 102 9.91 -6.38 0.22
CA HIS A 102 10.67 -6.13 -1.01
C HIS A 102 10.87 -7.42 -1.81
N CYS A 103 10.91 -7.27 -3.12
CA CYS A 103 11.36 -8.30 -4.06
C CYS A 103 12.75 -7.91 -4.58
N ASN A 104 13.81 -8.56 -4.08
CA ASN A 104 15.20 -8.25 -4.48
C ASN A 104 15.60 -8.86 -5.84
N GLU A 105 14.63 -9.25 -6.64
CA GLU A 105 14.82 -9.79 -7.99
C GLU A 105 14.05 -8.92 -8.99
N PRO A 106 14.59 -8.75 -10.21
CA PRO A 106 13.91 -8.00 -11.24
C PRO A 106 12.64 -8.72 -11.69
N ILE A 107 11.51 -8.02 -11.60
CA ILE A 107 10.21 -8.48 -12.12
C ILE A 107 9.66 -7.47 -13.12
N LYS A 108 8.67 -7.88 -13.92
CA LYS A 108 8.02 -6.97 -14.87
C LYS A 108 7.18 -5.94 -14.13
N MET A 109 7.08 -4.73 -14.69
CA MET A 109 6.34 -3.61 -14.12
C MET A 109 4.88 -3.96 -13.84
N TRP A 110 4.22 -4.71 -14.73
CA TRP A 110 2.84 -5.15 -14.50
C TRP A 110 2.71 -6.11 -13.30
N GLN A 111 3.71 -6.95 -13.04
CA GLN A 111 3.74 -7.86 -11.89
C GLN A 111 3.90 -7.07 -10.60
N TYR A 112 4.83 -6.11 -10.59
CA TYR A 112 5.05 -5.24 -9.44
C TYR A 112 3.80 -4.41 -9.11
N ARG A 113 3.18 -3.80 -10.12
CA ARG A 113 1.93 -3.05 -9.93
C ARG A 113 0.79 -3.93 -9.40
N THR A 114 0.67 -5.14 -9.92
CA THR A 114 -0.34 -6.10 -9.45
C THR A 114 -0.11 -6.47 -7.98
N ALA A 115 1.14 -6.76 -7.60
CA ALA A 115 1.50 -7.09 -6.23
C ALA A 115 1.20 -5.94 -5.25
N CYS A 116 1.43 -4.68 -5.66
CA CYS A 116 1.06 -3.52 -4.84
C CYS A 116 -0.45 -3.24 -4.81
N PHE A 117 -1.15 -3.45 -5.92
CA PHE A 117 -2.57 -3.09 -6.03
C PHE A 117 -3.52 -4.10 -5.39
N LEU A 118 -3.23 -5.40 -5.49
CA LEU A 118 -4.14 -6.44 -5.02
C LEU A 118 -4.42 -6.38 -3.50
N PRO A 119 -3.43 -6.17 -2.62
CA PRO A 119 -3.71 -6.00 -1.19
C PRO A 119 -4.67 -4.84 -0.90
N ILE A 120 -4.49 -3.69 -1.57
CA ILE A 120 -5.39 -2.52 -1.47
C ILE A 120 -6.81 -2.90 -1.89
N LEU A 121 -6.94 -3.58 -3.03
CA LEU A 121 -8.23 -3.98 -3.58
C LEU A 121 -8.95 -4.96 -2.63
N LEU A 122 -8.26 -6.03 -2.23
CA LEU A 122 -8.85 -7.15 -1.50
C LEU A 122 -9.17 -6.79 -0.05
N LEU A 123 -8.31 -6.03 0.63
CA LEU A 123 -8.46 -5.72 2.05
C LEU A 123 -9.07 -4.34 2.29
N GLY A 124 -8.90 -3.42 1.36
CA GLY A 124 -9.37 -2.04 1.49
C GLY A 124 -10.69 -1.80 0.76
N ILE A 125 -10.62 -1.85 -0.58
CA ILE A 125 -11.74 -1.47 -1.46
C ILE A 125 -12.93 -2.41 -1.28
N ILE A 126 -12.73 -3.73 -1.36
CA ILE A 126 -13.83 -4.69 -1.27
C ILE A 126 -14.56 -4.58 0.08
N PRO A 127 -13.88 -4.63 1.26
CA PRO A 127 -14.56 -4.49 2.55
C PRO A 127 -15.25 -3.14 2.73
N LEU A 128 -14.66 -2.06 2.20
CA LEU A 128 -15.28 -0.74 2.20
C LEU A 128 -16.62 -0.77 1.46
N PHE A 129 -16.63 -1.18 0.19
CA PHE A 129 -17.85 -1.20 -0.61
C PHE A 129 -18.89 -2.18 -0.08
N CYS A 130 -18.48 -3.37 0.34
CA CYS A 130 -19.39 -4.33 0.98
C CYS A 130 -20.02 -3.74 2.25
N GLY A 131 -19.24 -3.06 3.09
CA GLY A 131 -19.74 -2.38 4.28
C GLY A 131 -20.70 -1.24 3.95
N MET A 132 -20.37 -0.42 2.95
CA MET A 132 -21.23 0.66 2.46
C MET A 132 -22.55 0.15 1.89
N ILE A 133 -22.55 -0.96 1.14
CA ILE A 133 -23.78 -1.52 0.55
C ILE A 133 -24.64 -2.18 1.62
N ALA A 134 -24.04 -2.92 2.55
CA ALA A 134 -24.75 -3.65 3.60
C ALA A 134 -25.16 -2.78 4.80
N GLY A 135 -24.71 -1.53 4.89
CA GLY A 135 -24.90 -0.69 6.07
C GLY A 135 -24.07 -1.15 7.28
N HIS A 136 -22.96 -1.86 7.05
CA HIS A 136 -22.06 -2.32 8.12
C HIS A 136 -20.94 -1.31 8.35
N TYR A 137 -21.14 -0.42 9.34
CA TYR A 137 -20.21 0.67 9.64
C TYR A 137 -18.77 0.19 9.88
N TYR A 138 -18.57 -0.80 10.73
CA TYR A 138 -17.22 -1.28 11.07
C TYR A 138 -16.51 -1.96 9.90
N SER A 139 -17.24 -2.57 8.96
CA SER A 139 -16.66 -3.08 7.71
C SER A 139 -16.22 -1.96 6.78
N ALA A 140 -17.05 -0.91 6.64
CA ALA A 140 -16.71 0.29 5.87
C ALA A 140 -15.49 1.01 6.47
N LEU A 141 -15.47 1.16 7.79
CA LEU A 141 -14.36 1.76 8.54
C LEU A 141 -13.09 0.91 8.42
N PHE A 142 -13.19 -0.42 8.53
CA PHE A 142 -12.06 -1.34 8.36
C PHE A 142 -11.43 -1.21 6.97
N GLY A 143 -12.25 -1.27 5.91
CA GLY A 143 -11.77 -1.09 4.54
C GLY A 143 -11.10 0.26 4.32
N THR A 144 -11.74 1.34 4.80
CA THR A 144 -11.17 2.70 4.76
C THR A 144 -9.81 2.77 5.45
N PHE A 145 -9.72 2.18 6.64
CA PHE A 145 -8.50 2.19 7.45
C PHE A 145 -7.35 1.44 6.77
N LEU A 146 -7.62 0.30 6.12
CA LEU A 146 -6.60 -0.43 5.37
C LEU A 146 -6.20 0.26 4.05
N ILE A 147 -7.11 0.95 3.35
CA ILE A 147 -6.75 1.79 2.19
C ILE A 147 -5.75 2.88 2.63
N ILE A 148 -6.05 3.57 3.74
CA ILE A 148 -5.18 4.60 4.29
C ILE A 148 -3.84 3.99 4.73
N GLY A 149 -3.90 2.81 5.32
CA GLY A 149 -2.76 2.01 5.75
C GLY A 149 -1.80 1.63 4.61
N SER A 150 -2.32 1.49 3.39
CA SER A 150 -1.57 1.14 2.18
C SER A 150 -1.36 2.35 1.23
N ILE A 151 -1.36 3.58 1.77
CA ILE A 151 -1.13 4.81 0.98
C ILE A 151 0.27 4.87 0.34
N ASP A 152 1.22 4.18 0.94
CA ASP A 152 2.57 4.01 0.46
C ASP A 152 2.60 3.22 -0.85
N ASP A 153 1.85 2.12 -0.93
CA ASP A 153 1.63 1.36 -2.15
C ASP A 153 0.96 2.22 -3.24
N VAL A 154 -0.05 3.03 -2.88
CA VAL A 154 -0.69 3.97 -3.81
C VAL A 154 0.32 5.01 -4.34
N CYS A 155 1.19 5.53 -3.48
CA CYS A 155 2.22 6.48 -3.85
C CYS A 155 3.25 5.86 -4.82
N ILE A 156 3.65 4.61 -4.56
CA ILE A 156 4.54 3.84 -5.44
C ILE A 156 3.86 3.60 -6.78
N LEU A 157 2.63 3.09 -6.80
CA LEU A 157 1.85 2.87 -8.03
C LEU A 157 1.71 4.15 -8.85
N TRP A 158 1.40 5.28 -8.19
CA TRP A 158 1.30 6.58 -8.84
C TRP A 158 2.63 6.98 -9.50
N LYS A 159 3.76 6.79 -8.81
CA LYS A 159 5.09 7.07 -9.39
C LYS A 159 5.44 6.15 -10.55
N LEU A 160 5.04 4.90 -10.46
CA LEU A 160 5.34 3.91 -11.48
C LEU A 160 4.44 4.05 -12.72
N ARG A 161 3.35 4.81 -12.68
CA ARG A 161 2.32 4.85 -13.75
C ARG A 161 2.84 5.19 -15.16
N SER A 162 3.88 6.01 -15.27
CA SER A 162 4.41 6.47 -16.55
C SER A 162 5.30 5.43 -17.26
N PHE A 163 5.72 4.38 -16.56
CA PHE A 163 6.59 3.35 -17.14
C PHE A 163 5.80 2.31 -17.94
N GLY A 164 6.42 1.73 -18.96
CA GLY A 164 5.80 0.66 -19.76
C GLY A 164 5.52 -0.59 -18.93
N LYS A 165 4.45 -1.32 -19.25
CA LYS A 165 4.04 -2.54 -18.53
C LYS A 165 5.08 -3.67 -18.56
N ASP A 166 5.89 -3.70 -19.62
CA ASP A 166 6.92 -4.72 -19.88
C ASP A 166 8.32 -4.30 -19.41
N ALA A 167 8.48 -3.07 -18.89
CA ALA A 167 9.73 -2.64 -18.27
C ALA A 167 10.06 -3.50 -17.05
N PHE A 168 11.33 -3.70 -16.76
CA PHE A 168 11.75 -4.38 -15.54
C PHE A 168 11.91 -3.39 -14.40
N ILE A 169 11.57 -3.84 -13.20
CA ILE A 169 11.78 -3.10 -11.96
C ILE A 169 12.52 -4.00 -10.97
N ASN A 170 13.55 -3.44 -10.34
CA ASN A 170 14.24 -4.04 -9.21
C ASN A 170 14.04 -3.16 -7.97
N ASP A 171 13.58 -3.78 -6.89
CA ASP A 171 13.27 -3.14 -5.61
C ASP A 171 14.36 -3.50 -4.59
N CYS A 172 15.27 -2.56 -4.34
CA CYS A 172 16.48 -2.80 -3.57
C CYS A 172 16.23 -2.59 -2.07
N SER A 173 16.02 -3.65 -1.30
CA SER A 173 15.63 -3.59 0.13
C SER A 173 16.47 -2.72 1.09
N GLN A 174 17.72 -2.37 0.75
CA GLN A 174 18.59 -1.52 1.58
C GLN A 174 18.11 -0.07 1.70
N GLU A 175 17.43 0.45 0.68
CA GLU A 175 16.82 1.79 0.67
C GLU A 175 15.46 1.69 -0.06
N LEU A 176 14.53 2.62 0.12
CA LEU A 176 13.33 2.69 -0.75
C LEU A 176 13.74 3.17 -2.16
N ARG A 177 14.42 2.30 -2.92
CA ARG A 177 15.06 2.56 -4.19
C ARG A 177 14.58 1.56 -5.23
N PHE A 178 14.09 2.11 -6.34
CA PHE A 178 13.63 1.35 -7.50
C PHE A 178 14.54 1.62 -8.69
N HIS A 179 15.06 0.57 -9.32
CA HIS A 179 15.79 0.67 -10.58
C HIS A 179 14.92 0.10 -11.71
N ILE A 180 14.72 0.89 -12.77
CA ILE A 180 13.77 0.57 -13.86
C ILE A 180 14.49 0.64 -15.20
N TRP A 181 14.36 -0.37 -16.04
CA TRP A 181 14.96 -0.44 -17.38
C TRP A 181 14.11 -1.21 -18.40
#